data_AF-A0AA41UEY3-F1
#
_entry.id   AF-A0AA41UEY3-F1
#
_cell.length_a   1.000
_cell.length_b   1.000
_cell.length_c   1.000
_cell.angle_alpha   90.00
_cell.angle_beta   90.00
_cell.angle_gamma   90.00
#
_symmetry.space_group_name_H-M   'P 1'
#
loop_
_entity.id
_entity.type
_entity.pdbx_description
1 polymer ?
#
loop_
_entity_poly.entity_id
_entity_poly.type
_entity_poly.pdbx_seq_one_letter_code
_entity_poly.pdbx_strand_id
1 'polypeptide(L)' 'MTGITPGRYRHYKGNLYDVIGVARHSETEEELVVYTALYGERGLWVRPLAMFLESVSIDGQTVARFAPIDAAG' A
#
# COMPACT_ATOMS: atom_id res chain seq x y z
N MET A 1 6.37 -11.71 11.67
CA MET A 1 6.48 -10.55 10.75
C MET A 1 5.31 -10.64 9.80
N THR A 2 4.21 -9.96 10.10
CA THR A 2 3.02 -9.94 9.25
C THR A 2 3.29 -8.92 8.14
N GLY A 3 4.17 -9.30 7.21
CA GLY A 3 4.75 -8.38 6.23
C GLY A 3 3.84 -8.19 5.03
N ILE A 4 3.66 -6.93 4.64
CA ILE A 4 3.21 -6.55 3.29
C ILE A 4 4.04 -7.34 2.26
N THR A 5 3.37 -7.97 1.31
CA THR A 5 4.06 -8.67 0.21
C THR A 5 4.40 -7.65 -0.88
N PRO A 6 5.65 -7.57 -1.36
CA PRO A 6 5.97 -6.77 -2.53
C PRO A 6 5.16 -7.21 -3.75
N GLY A 7 4.86 -6.28 -4.65
CA GLY A 7 4.11 -6.52 -5.87
C GLY A 7 2.98 -5.51 -6.08
N ARG A 8 2.04 -5.83 -6.95
CA ARG A 8 1.03 -4.86 -7.41
C ARG A 8 -0.13 -4.74 -6.46
N TYR A 9 -0.49 -3.50 -6.15
CA TYR A 9 -1.65 -3.13 -5.34
C TYR A 9 -2.54 -2.14 -6.09
N ARG A 10 -3.84 -2.26 -5.86
CA ARG A 10 -4.85 -1.30 -6.31
C ARG A 10 -5.34 -0.50 -5.12
N HIS A 11 -5.24 0.82 -5.21
CA HIS A 11 -5.90 1.69 -4.24
C HIS A 11 -7.42 1.68 -4.48
N TYR A 12 -8.23 1.85 -3.44
CA TYR A 12 -9.69 1.85 -3.57
C TYR A 12 -10.24 2.88 -4.58
N LYS A 13 -9.46 3.94 -4.89
CA LYS A 13 -9.78 4.93 -5.94
C LYS A 13 -9.41 4.49 -7.37
N GLY A 14 -8.98 3.26 -7.58
CA GLY A 14 -8.70 2.66 -8.89
C GLY A 14 -7.24 2.69 -9.35
N ASN A 15 -6.43 3.64 -8.87
CA ASN A 15 -5.02 3.74 -9.27
C ASN A 15 -4.19 2.52 -8.83
N LEU A 16 -3.23 2.14 -9.68
CA LEU A 16 -2.32 1.03 -9.44
C LEU A 16 -0.97 1.51 -8.92
N TYR A 17 -0.38 0.68 -8.06
CA TYR A 17 0.90 0.92 -7.42
C TYR A 17 1.71 -0.39 -7.38
N ASP A 18 3.02 -0.26 -7.33
CA ASP A 18 3.93 -1.39 -7.12
C ASP A 18 4.64 -1.21 -5.79
N VAL A 19 4.37 -2.12 -4.86
CA VAL A 19 4.94 -2.13 -3.51
C VAL A 19 6.29 -2.81 -3.56
N ILE A 20 7.30 -2.10 -3.06
CA ILE A 20 8.70 -2.55 -3.05
C ILE A 20 8.99 -3.31 -1.76
N GLY A 21 8.44 -2.83 -0.63
CA GLY A 21 8.61 -3.47 0.67
C GLY A 21 8.26 -2.54 1.83
N VAL A 22 8.67 -2.95 3.04
CA VAL A 22 8.51 -2.15 4.27
C VAL A 22 9.88 -1.66 4.71
N ALA A 23 9.99 -0.37 4.99
CA ALA A 23 11.15 0.28 5.59
C ALA A 23 10.84 0.68 7.04
N ARG A 24 11.88 0.90 7.84
CA ARG A 24 11.76 1.45 9.19
C ARG A 24 12.35 2.85 9.24
N HIS A 25 11.57 3.81 9.70
CA HIS A 25 12.00 5.19 9.88
C HIS A 25 13.06 5.27 10.98
N SER A 26 14.23 5.85 10.73
CA SER A 26 15.37 5.81 11.67
C SER A 26 15.12 6.56 12.97
N GLU A 27 14.40 7.69 12.90
CA GLU A 27 14.21 8.60 14.02
C GLU A 27 13.01 8.23 14.90
N THR A 28 12.01 7.56 14.32
CA THR A 28 10.73 7.24 15.00
C THR A 28 10.49 5.75 15.15
N GLU A 29 11.29 4.91 14.49
CA GLU A 29 11.11 3.47 14.36
C GLU A 29 9.78 3.03 13.71
N GLU A 30 9.03 3.98 13.12
CA GLU A 30 7.76 3.70 12.44
C GLU A 30 7.99 2.84 11.17
N GLU A 31 7.15 1.82 10.97
CA GLU A 31 7.15 1.02 9.76
C GLU A 31 6.41 1.75 8.62
N LEU A 32 7.05 1.87 7.47
CA LEU A 32 6.54 2.56 6.29
C LEU A 32 6.52 1.60 5.09
N VAL A 33 5.43 1.58 4.33
CA VAL A 33 5.39 0.91 3.03
C VAL A 33 6.03 1.82 1.99
N VAL A 34 7.01 1.29 1.26
CA VAL A 34 7.67 1.94 0.13
C VAL A 34 7.06 1.42 -1.17
N TYR A 35 6.56 2.31 -2.02
CA TYR A 35 5.87 1.91 -3.26
C TYR A 35 5.95 2.99 -4.34
N THR A 36 5.82 2.60 -5.61
CA THR A 36 5.77 3.52 -6.75
C THR A 36 4.39 3.57 -7.38
N ALA A 37 3.97 4.75 -7.85
CA ALA A 37 2.78 4.89 -8.67
C ALA A 37 2.99 4.24 -10.05
N LEU A 38 2.00 3.49 -10.54
CA LEU A 38 2.03 2.94 -11.90
C LEU A 38 1.30 3.83 -12.92
N TYR A 39 1.16 5.12 -12.59
CA TYR A 39 0.51 6.15 -13.40
C TYR A 39 1.24 7.49 -13.26
N GLY A 40 0.95 8.43 -14.16
CA GLY A 40 1.57 9.76 -14.15
C GLY A 40 3.10 9.68 -14.22
N GLU A 41 3.78 10.50 -13.41
CA GLU A 41 5.25 10.56 -13.33
C GLU A 41 5.88 9.35 -12.59
N ARG A 42 5.07 8.40 -12.13
CA ARG A 42 5.54 7.17 -11.45
C ARG A 42 6.43 7.43 -10.22
N GLY A 43 6.06 8.46 -9.44
CA GLY A 43 6.81 8.85 -8.24
C GLY A 43 6.92 7.74 -7.19
N LEU A 44 7.97 7.83 -6.37
CA LEU A 44 8.24 6.96 -5.23
C LEU A 44 7.64 7.57 -3.95
N TRP A 45 6.88 6.77 -3.21
CA TRP A 45 6.14 7.19 -2.04
C TRP A 45 6.46 6.32 -0.84
N VAL A 46 6.30 6.90 0.34
CA VAL A 46 6.25 6.19 1.62
C VAL A 46 4.96 6.51 2.35
N ARG A 47 4.41 5.55 3.07
CA ARG A 47 3.21 5.71 3.90
C ARG A 47 3.30 4.83 5.14
N PRO A 48 2.81 5.27 6.32
CA PRO A 48 2.69 4.41 7.49
C PRO A 48 2.05 3.06 7.17
N LEU A 49 2.65 1.96 7.63
CA LEU A 49 2.18 0.61 7.40
C LEU A 49 0.74 0.44 7.89
N ALA A 50 0.43 0.95 9.08
CA ALA A 50 -0.92 0.94 9.64
C ALA A 50 -1.92 1.61 8.67
N MET A 51 -1.60 2.81 8.18
CA MET A 51 -2.46 3.54 7.24
C MET A 51 -2.55 2.89 5.85
N PHE A 52 -1.57 2.07 5.47
CA PHE A 52 -1.60 1.32 4.22
C PHE A 52 -2.54 0.11 4.33
N LEU A 53 -2.49 -0.60 5.46
CA LEU A 53 -3.30 -1.79 5.76
C LEU A 53 -4.73 -1.48 6.20
N GLU A 54 -5.04 -0.21 6.50
CA GLU A 54 -6.39 0.23 6.85
C GLU A 54 -7.44 -0.13 5.80
N SER A 55 -8.66 -0.38 6.28
CA SER A 55 -9.87 -0.41 5.46
C SER A 55 -10.57 0.95 5.49
N VAL A 56 -11.31 1.26 4.43
CA VAL A 56 -12.12 2.46 4.28
C VAL A 56 -13.57 2.10 4.00
N SER A 57 -14.51 2.96 4.41
CA SER A 57 -15.93 2.81 4.08
C SER A 57 -16.25 3.57 2.79
N ILE A 58 -16.74 2.87 1.77
CA ILE A 58 -17.15 3.41 0.48
C ILE A 58 -18.55 2.85 0.18
N ASP A 59 -19.54 3.72 -0.01
CA ASP A 59 -20.93 3.35 -0.30
C ASP A 59 -21.52 2.33 0.68
N GLY A 60 -21.16 2.46 1.97
CA GLY A 60 -21.59 1.55 3.03
C GLY A 60 -20.84 0.22 3.09
N GLN A 61 -19.86 0.00 2.20
CA GLN A 61 -19.01 -1.20 2.18
C GLN A 61 -17.63 -0.90 2.76
N THR A 62 -17.12 -1.80 3.59
CA THR A 62 -15.75 -1.73 4.10
C THR A 62 -14.81 -2.44 3.14
N VAL A 63 -13.87 -1.71 2.55
CA VAL A 63 -12.89 -2.23 1.58
C VAL A 63 -11.47 -1.89 2.00
N ALA A 64 -10.49 -2.73 1.65
CA ALA A 64 -9.08 -2.42 1.90
C ALA A 64 -8.68 -1.13 1.17
N ARG A 65 -7.93 -0.24 1.82
CA ARG A 65 -7.41 0.97 1.20
C ARG A 65 -6.53 0.64 0.00
N PHE A 66 -5.68 -0.38 0.16
CA PHE A 66 -4.86 -0.99 -0.89
C PHE A 66 -5.08 -2.50 -0.90
N ALA A 67 -5.51 -3.04 -2.04
CA ALA A 67 -5.72 -4.48 -2.22
C ALA A 67 -4.65 -5.05 -3.18
N PRO A 68 -4.00 -6.18 -2.86
CA PRO A 68 -3.08 -6.85 -3.80
C PRO A 68 -3.85 -7.32 -5.04
N ILE A 69 -3.22 -7.23 -6.21
CA ILE A 69 -3.84 -7.59 -7.50
C ILE A 69 -3.60 -9.07 -7.85
N ASP A 70 -2.49 -9.64 -7.34
CA ASP A 70 -2.03 -11.00 -7.68
C ASP A 70 -2.25 -12.01 -6.53
N ALA A 71 -3.21 -11.75 -5.63
CA ALA A 71 -3.61 -12.73 -4.62
C ALA A 71 -4.51 -13.83 -5.24
N ALA A 72 -3.95 -14.60 -6.17
CA ALA A 72 -4.48 -15.86 -6.66
C ALA A 72 -3.30 -16.74 -7.11
N GLY A 73 -2.95 -17.69 -6.25
CA GLY A 73 -1.94 -18.72 -6.41
C GLY A 73 -1.87 -19.53 -5.14
#